data_AF-A0AB34R8W2-F1
#
_entry.id   AF-A0AB34R8W2-F1
#
_cell.length_a   1.000
_cell.length_b   1.000
_cell.length_c   1.000
_cell.angle_alpha   90.00
_cell.angle_beta   90.00
_cell.angle_gamma   90.00
#
_symmetry.space_group_name_H-M   'P 1'
#
loop_
_entity.id
_entity.type
_entity.pdbx_description
1 polymer ?
#
loop_
_entity_poly.entity_id
_entity_poly.type
_entity_poly.pdbx_seq_one_letter_code
_entity_poly.pdbx_strand_id
1 'polypeptide(L)'
;MRKLLFLFTMLALFVACSDDDDKDNELPIKGLEIPKFENPVKPGESITIKGEGFTKASEIWFRRIISKVAGDEDVKAVVTEVNSTGITFTAPEVYGNQSVLLKENGKEYELGKMTFEEQPEESGDVEILPKKIVKIIESWEDEDALNGIGKNIYEFSYDDKGRIASLKVTEDGEEEPWRSIYTYSFNQLVIEEIGGDNQTETYTLENGKATHYKKTYPAPLSEFDEFDFKYEGDYLSQMKGVSESEYPITENFVFTGGKLIQHKWIDDELNNATLNFTYGQQLNNLNLDLFGIMVLSDGVYIEDLFLHGITGKRSMYLPKTITVSGIDDDEGEYKYPVSFEYEVKDNYITKIIIEEDGEKCEYEIYYED
;
A
#
# COMPACT_ATOMS: atom_id res chain seq x y z
N MET A 1 56.10 -54.13 -9.79
CA MET A 1 56.14 -53.18 -10.91
C MET A 1 56.50 -51.81 -10.35
N ARG A 2 57.60 -51.20 -10.88
CA ARG A 2 57.99 -49.77 -10.97
C ARG A 2 57.47 -48.79 -9.89
N LYS A 3 58.25 -47.95 -9.19
CA LYS A 3 59.69 -47.60 -9.14
C LYS A 3 59.98 -46.97 -7.77
N LEU A 4 61.18 -47.25 -7.27
CA LEU A 4 61.89 -46.63 -6.16
C LEU A 4 62.59 -45.33 -6.63
N LEU A 5 62.67 -44.29 -5.79
CA LEU A 5 63.82 -43.38 -5.48
C LEU A 5 63.29 -42.09 -4.82
N PHE A 6 63.49 -41.83 -3.52
CA PHE A 6 64.67 -41.18 -2.89
C PHE A 6 65.05 -39.82 -3.51
N LEU A 7 65.03 -38.72 -2.74
CA LEU A 7 66.21 -38.20 -2.01
C LEU A 7 65.93 -36.84 -1.31
N PHE A 8 66.57 -36.68 -0.15
CA PHE A 8 66.86 -35.51 0.71
C PHE A 8 66.95 -34.12 0.04
N THR A 9 66.56 -33.06 0.78
CA THR A 9 67.51 -32.08 1.39
C THR A 9 66.78 -31.01 2.22
N MET A 10 67.28 -30.77 3.44
CA MET A 10 67.05 -29.54 4.22
C MET A 10 67.48 -28.30 3.42
N LEU A 11 66.74 -27.20 3.55
CA LEU A 11 67.37 -25.88 3.62
C LEU A 11 66.60 -24.97 4.59
N ALA A 12 67.38 -24.26 5.39
CA ALA A 12 66.98 -23.50 6.56
C ALA A 12 66.51 -22.07 6.23
N LEU A 13 65.80 -21.50 7.20
CA LEU A 13 65.71 -20.07 7.56
C LEU A 13 65.19 -19.10 6.49
N PHE A 14 64.04 -18.49 6.75
CA PHE A 14 63.98 -17.06 7.08
C PHE A 14 62.82 -16.83 8.06
N VAL A 15 63.13 -16.33 9.25
CA VAL A 15 62.22 -15.47 9.99
C VAL A 15 62.14 -14.19 9.16
N ALA A 16 60.98 -13.96 8.55
CA ALA A 16 60.56 -12.62 8.19
C ALA A 16 59.32 -12.36 9.05
N CYS A 17 59.51 -11.57 10.11
CA CYS A 17 58.45 -10.66 10.50
C CYS A 17 58.15 -9.81 9.26
N SER A 18 56.97 -9.94 8.67
CA SER A 18 56.25 -8.72 8.28
C SER A 18 55.39 -8.43 9.52
N ASP A 19 55.48 -7.30 10.23
CA ASP A 19 55.76 -5.94 9.78
C ASP A 19 55.14 -5.64 8.41
N ASP A 20 53.94 -6.17 8.19
CA ASP A 20 52.97 -5.47 7.35
C ASP A 20 52.20 -4.54 8.30
N ASP A 21 52.80 -3.37 8.51
CA ASP A 21 52.06 -2.18 8.89
C ASP A 21 50.80 -2.09 8.00
N ASP A 22 49.64 -1.90 8.62
CA ASP A 22 48.35 -1.54 8.02
C ASP A 22 48.41 -0.22 7.23
N LYS A 23 49.25 -0.13 6.19
CA LYS A 23 49.43 1.04 5.32
C LYS A 23 48.60 0.96 4.03
N ASP A 24 47.86 -0.12 3.84
CA ASP A 24 47.26 -0.46 2.54
C ASP A 24 45.76 -0.13 2.40
N ASN A 25 45.19 0.58 3.39
CA ASN A 25 43.77 0.95 3.47
C ASN A 25 43.51 2.46 3.38
N GLU A 26 44.44 3.24 2.82
CA GLU A 26 44.17 4.65 2.51
C GLU A 26 43.18 4.74 1.35
N LEU A 27 42.14 5.57 1.51
CA LEU A 27 41.10 5.77 0.50
C LEU A 27 41.75 6.31 -0.80
N PRO A 28 41.57 5.65 -1.96
CA PRO A 28 42.27 6.04 -3.19
C PRO A 28 41.72 7.33 -3.83
N ILE A 29 40.59 7.84 -3.33
CA ILE A 29 39.90 9.01 -3.86
C ILE A 29 40.24 10.26 -3.07
N LYS A 30 40.81 11.28 -3.73
CA LYS A 30 41.13 12.58 -3.13
C LYS A 30 39.98 13.58 -3.35
N GLY A 31 39.68 14.38 -2.33
CA GLY A 31 38.62 15.39 -2.43
C GLY A 31 37.23 14.79 -2.64
N LEU A 32 36.96 13.64 -2.03
CA LEU A 32 35.68 12.93 -2.15
C LEU A 32 34.52 13.82 -1.68
N GLU A 33 33.54 14.04 -2.55
CA GLU A 33 32.26 14.66 -2.22
C GLU A 33 31.12 13.75 -2.65
N ILE A 34 30.39 13.22 -1.66
CA ILE A 34 29.12 12.53 -1.88
C ILE A 34 27.99 13.59 -1.91
N PRO A 35 27.14 13.61 -2.95
CA PRO A 35 26.01 14.52 -3.01
C PRO A 35 25.07 14.33 -1.82
N LYS A 36 24.62 15.44 -1.24
CA LYS A 36 23.62 15.47 -0.18
C LYS A 36 22.27 15.75 -0.81
N PHE A 37 21.29 14.93 -0.47
CA PHE A 37 19.92 15.07 -0.95
C PHE A 37 19.03 15.51 0.21
N GLU A 38 18.08 16.40 -0.06
CA GLU A 38 17.04 16.79 0.92
C GLU A 38 15.98 15.70 1.08
N ASN A 39 15.73 14.93 0.01
CA ASN A 39 14.82 13.79 -0.02
C ASN A 39 15.59 12.48 -0.27
N PRO A 40 15.03 11.31 0.11
CA PRO A 40 15.62 10.03 -0.24
C PRO A 40 15.81 9.87 -1.75
N VAL A 41 16.91 9.23 -2.14
CA VAL A 41 17.26 8.94 -3.55
C VAL A 41 16.31 7.90 -4.12
N LYS A 42 15.85 8.11 -5.36
CA LYS A 42 15.00 7.15 -6.06
C LYS A 42 15.85 6.21 -6.93
N PRO A 43 15.54 4.90 -6.97
CA PRO A 43 16.14 4.00 -7.96
C PRO A 43 15.99 4.55 -9.39
N GLY A 44 17.04 4.41 -10.20
CA GLY A 44 17.07 4.94 -11.57
C GLY A 44 17.57 6.39 -11.71
N GLU A 45 17.69 7.16 -10.64
CA GLU A 45 18.26 8.51 -10.70
C GLU A 45 19.74 8.51 -11.12
N SER A 46 20.16 9.55 -11.85
CA SER A 46 21.56 9.74 -12.23
C SER A 46 22.30 10.49 -11.13
N ILE A 47 23.34 9.87 -10.55
CA ILE A 47 24.09 10.41 -9.41
C ILE A 47 25.56 10.55 -9.78
N THR A 48 26.18 11.67 -9.41
CA THR A 48 27.61 11.91 -9.58
C THR A 48 28.28 12.09 -8.21
N ILE A 49 29.27 11.23 -7.91
CA ILE A 49 30.21 11.41 -6.79
C ILE A 49 31.45 12.12 -7.34
N LYS A 50 31.88 13.20 -6.68
CA LYS A 50 33.08 13.93 -7.08
C LYS A 50 34.30 13.43 -6.32
N GLY A 51 35.45 13.54 -6.96
CA GLY A 51 36.74 13.17 -6.40
C GLY A 51 37.74 12.82 -7.50
N GLU A 52 39.02 12.96 -7.20
CA GLU A 52 40.12 12.56 -8.08
C GLU A 52 40.57 11.15 -7.73
N GLY A 53 40.78 10.31 -8.75
CA GLY A 53 41.32 8.95 -8.57
C GLY A 53 40.42 7.83 -9.10
N PHE A 54 39.18 8.13 -9.51
CA PHE A 54 38.33 7.14 -10.18
C PHE A 54 38.92 6.71 -11.52
N THR A 55 38.81 5.43 -11.83
CA THR A 55 39.27 4.83 -13.07
C THR A 55 38.14 4.08 -13.77
N LYS A 56 38.37 3.61 -15.00
CA LYS A 56 37.40 2.76 -15.71
C LYS A 56 37.14 1.42 -15.02
N ALA A 57 38.01 1.01 -14.09
CA ALA A 57 37.84 -0.19 -13.29
C ALA A 57 37.08 0.07 -11.97
N SER A 58 36.80 1.32 -11.64
CA SER A 58 36.08 1.69 -10.42
C SER A 58 34.63 1.23 -10.51
N GLU A 59 34.19 0.46 -9.52
CA GLU A 59 32.81 0.03 -9.40
C GLU A 59 32.17 0.63 -8.16
N ILE A 60 30.94 1.11 -8.28
CA ILE A 60 30.14 1.60 -7.15
C ILE A 60 29.16 0.52 -6.73
N TRP A 61 29.16 0.21 -5.44
CA TRP A 61 28.31 -0.80 -4.83
C TRP A 61 27.59 -0.23 -3.60
N PHE A 62 26.45 -0.82 -3.28
CA PHE A 62 25.61 -0.41 -2.17
C PHE A 62 25.41 -1.58 -1.21
N ARG A 63 25.64 -1.32 0.07
CA ARG A 63 25.48 -2.29 1.16
C ARG A 63 24.51 -1.74 2.18
N ARG A 64 23.47 -2.52 2.51
CA ARG A 64 22.46 -2.12 3.49
C ARG A 64 23.09 -1.95 4.86
N ILE A 65 22.79 -0.84 5.53
CA ILE A 65 23.24 -0.57 6.91
C ILE A 65 22.27 -1.24 7.87
N ILE A 66 22.39 -2.56 8.05
CA ILE A 66 21.52 -3.34 8.95
C ILE A 66 22.14 -3.40 10.37
N SER A 67 21.31 -3.26 11.40
CA SER A 67 21.57 -3.88 12.70
C SER A 67 21.38 -5.40 12.59
N LYS A 68 22.41 -6.11 12.10
CA LYS A 68 22.52 -7.59 12.02
C LYS A 68 21.30 -8.33 11.43
N VAL A 69 21.29 -8.50 10.10
CA VAL A 69 20.70 -9.69 9.46
C VAL A 69 21.78 -10.26 8.52
N ALA A 70 22.03 -11.57 8.61
CA ALA A 70 23.00 -12.24 7.75
C ALA A 70 22.32 -12.68 6.45
N GLY A 71 22.79 -12.20 5.29
CA GLY A 71 22.28 -12.63 3.98
C GLY A 71 22.21 -11.56 2.89
N ASP A 72 22.36 -10.26 3.19
CA ASP A 72 22.31 -9.22 2.16
C ASP A 72 23.62 -9.17 1.35
N GLU A 73 23.52 -9.39 0.04
CA GLU A 73 24.61 -9.19 -0.91
C GLU A 73 24.71 -7.72 -1.32
N ASP A 74 25.92 -7.24 -1.63
CA ASP A 74 26.11 -5.88 -2.14
C ASP A 74 25.50 -5.73 -3.54
N VAL A 75 24.84 -4.60 -3.80
CA VAL A 75 24.22 -4.33 -5.10
C VAL A 75 25.09 -3.38 -5.92
N LYS A 76 25.45 -3.79 -7.14
CA LYS A 76 26.28 -2.98 -8.06
C LYS A 76 25.45 -1.93 -8.78
N ALA A 77 25.92 -0.69 -8.80
CA ALA A 77 25.35 0.35 -9.64
C ALA A 77 25.88 0.32 -11.07
N VAL A 78 25.07 0.81 -12.00
CA VAL A 78 25.48 0.93 -13.41
C VAL A 78 26.23 2.25 -13.60
N VAL A 79 27.56 2.17 -13.69
CA VAL A 79 28.41 3.33 -13.98
C VAL A 79 28.19 3.78 -15.42
N THR A 80 27.76 5.02 -15.61
CA THR A 80 27.45 5.62 -16.91
C THR A 80 28.61 6.50 -17.41
N GLU A 81 29.39 7.09 -16.51
CA GLU A 81 30.53 7.94 -16.86
C GLU A 81 31.62 7.91 -15.78
N VAL A 82 32.89 7.94 -16.22
CA VAL A 82 34.05 8.21 -15.35
C VAL A 82 34.90 9.28 -16.01
N ASN A 83 35.22 10.34 -15.28
CA ASN A 83 36.12 11.40 -15.73
C ASN A 83 37.12 11.77 -14.62
N SER A 84 37.99 12.74 -14.88
CA SER A 84 39.06 13.11 -13.93
C SER A 84 38.55 13.72 -12.62
N THR A 85 37.28 14.11 -12.55
CA THR A 85 36.68 14.82 -11.41
C THR A 85 35.60 14.03 -10.69
N GLY A 86 35.23 12.85 -11.17
CA GLY A 86 34.18 12.05 -10.55
C GLY A 86 33.71 10.85 -11.37
N ILE A 87 32.70 10.19 -10.80
CA ILE A 87 32.03 9.03 -11.35
C ILE A 87 30.52 9.23 -11.30
N THR A 88 29.86 8.99 -12.43
CA THR A 88 28.41 9.06 -12.57
C THR A 88 27.85 7.67 -12.76
N PHE A 89 26.75 7.36 -12.08
CA PHE A 89 26.06 6.09 -12.16
C PHE A 89 24.55 6.26 -12.07
N THR A 90 23.83 5.24 -12.51
CA THR A 90 22.40 5.08 -12.26
C THR A 90 22.21 4.44 -10.90
N ALA A 91 21.44 5.09 -10.02
CA ALA A 91 21.02 4.60 -8.72
C ALA A 91 20.44 3.18 -8.85
N PRO A 92 21.02 2.16 -8.17
CA PRO A 92 20.51 0.81 -8.25
C PRO A 92 19.22 0.66 -7.46
N GLU A 93 18.54 -0.48 -7.64
CA GLU A 93 17.35 -0.86 -6.89
C GLU A 93 17.73 -1.31 -5.47
N VAL A 94 17.96 -0.33 -4.59
CA VAL A 94 18.27 -0.49 -3.17
C VAL A 94 17.42 0.47 -2.35
N TYR A 95 17.26 0.17 -1.06
CA TYR A 95 16.26 0.85 -0.23
C TYR A 95 16.76 1.20 1.17
N GLY A 96 16.22 2.28 1.74
CA GLY A 96 16.59 2.77 3.07
C GLY A 96 18.06 3.22 3.15
N ASN A 97 18.68 3.06 4.32
CA ASN A 97 20.06 3.52 4.54
C ASN A 97 21.11 2.57 3.95
N GLN A 98 21.95 3.09 3.08
CA GLN A 98 22.98 2.36 2.35
C GLN A 98 24.38 2.95 2.61
N SER A 99 25.37 2.08 2.79
CA SER A 99 26.78 2.43 2.64
C SER A 99 27.16 2.36 1.16
N VAL A 100 27.86 3.38 0.67
CA VAL A 100 28.38 3.47 -0.68
C VAL A 100 29.81 2.95 -0.68
N LEU A 101 30.09 1.95 -1.50
CA LEU A 101 31.37 1.25 -1.56
C LEU A 101 32.03 1.47 -2.93
N LEU A 102 33.34 1.71 -2.93
CA LEU A 102 34.19 1.58 -4.10
C LEU A 102 34.83 0.19 -4.08
N LYS A 103 34.59 -0.60 -5.12
CA LYS A 103 35.31 -1.85 -5.36
C LYS A 103 36.19 -1.69 -6.59
N GLU A 104 37.49 -1.88 -6.43
CA GLU A 104 38.45 -1.77 -7.53
C GLU A 104 39.65 -2.68 -7.25
N ASN A 105 40.10 -3.43 -8.27
CA ASN A 105 41.26 -4.33 -8.19
C ASN A 105 41.24 -5.33 -7.02
N GLY A 106 40.05 -5.79 -6.62
CA GLY A 106 39.88 -6.71 -5.50
C GLY A 106 39.98 -6.06 -4.11
N LYS A 107 40.09 -4.74 -4.03
CA LYS A 107 39.99 -3.96 -2.79
C LYS A 107 38.61 -3.32 -2.67
N GLU A 108 38.18 -3.08 -1.43
CA GLU A 108 36.91 -2.45 -1.08
C GLU A 108 37.17 -1.24 -0.16
N TYR A 109 36.50 -0.13 -0.43
CA TYR A 109 36.58 1.09 0.37
C TYR A 109 35.18 1.68 0.60
N GLU A 110 34.83 2.04 1.83
CA GLU A 110 33.60 2.78 2.12
C GLU A 110 33.80 4.27 1.79
N LEU A 111 33.00 4.79 0.85
CA LEU A 111 33.01 6.19 0.44
C LEU A 111 32.14 7.06 1.36
N GLY A 112 31.06 6.49 1.89
CA GLY A 112 30.14 7.16 2.79
C GLY A 112 28.75 6.55 2.71
N LYS A 113 27.71 7.37 2.92
CA LYS A 113 26.33 6.89 3.09
C LYS A 113 25.35 7.67 2.21
N MET A 114 24.31 6.98 1.77
CA MET A 114 23.16 7.56 1.08
C MET A 114 21.88 6.94 1.64
N THR A 115 20.80 7.73 1.66
CA THR A 115 19.46 7.26 2.04
C THR A 115 18.64 7.16 0.76
N PHE A 116 18.13 5.97 0.49
CA PHE A 116 17.21 5.68 -0.60
C PHE A 116 15.79 5.64 -0.07
N GLU A 117 14.81 5.72 -0.97
CA GLU A 117 13.41 5.46 -0.63
C GLU A 117 13.29 4.14 0.16
N GLU A 118 12.34 4.05 1.08
CA GLU A 118 12.06 2.79 1.76
C GLU A 118 11.63 1.74 0.74
N GLN A 119 11.92 0.47 1.03
CA GLN A 119 11.51 -0.60 0.15
C GLN A 119 9.99 -0.52 0.03
N PRO A 120 9.43 -0.44 -1.20
CA PRO A 120 8.02 -0.72 -1.36
C PRO A 120 7.86 -2.11 -0.75
N GLU A 121 7.14 -2.19 0.37
CA GLU A 121 6.95 -3.46 1.06
C GLU A 121 6.55 -4.48 0.00
N GLU A 122 7.25 -5.62 -0.03
CA GLU A 122 6.95 -6.66 -1.01
C GLU A 122 5.43 -6.81 -1.04
N SER A 123 4.84 -6.71 -2.22
CA SER A 123 3.40 -6.85 -2.44
C SER A 123 2.96 -8.29 -2.23
N GLY A 124 3.39 -8.90 -1.12
CA GLY A 124 2.86 -10.14 -0.60
C GLY A 124 1.43 -9.91 -0.15
N ASP A 125 0.63 -10.96 -0.28
CA ASP A 125 -0.73 -10.92 0.20
C ASP A 125 -0.69 -10.78 1.73
N VAL A 126 -1.48 -9.85 2.27
CA VAL A 126 -1.67 -9.75 3.71
C VAL A 126 -2.29 -11.04 4.21
N GLU A 127 -1.65 -11.69 5.18
CA GLU A 127 -2.24 -12.87 5.82
C GLU A 127 -3.52 -12.45 6.55
N ILE A 128 -4.65 -12.94 6.07
CA ILE A 128 -5.96 -12.65 6.63
C ILE A 128 -6.15 -13.44 7.92
N LEU A 129 -6.53 -12.73 8.98
CA LEU A 129 -6.82 -13.32 10.27
C LEU A 129 -8.06 -14.21 10.21
N PRO A 130 -8.08 -15.33 10.96
CA PRO A 130 -9.11 -16.36 10.79
C PRO A 130 -10.49 -15.98 11.33
N LYS A 131 -10.58 -15.14 12.38
CA LYS A 131 -11.90 -14.78 12.94
C LYS A 131 -12.64 -13.83 12.01
N LYS A 132 -13.89 -14.17 11.74
CA LYS A 132 -14.78 -13.34 10.95
C LYS A 132 -15.45 -12.25 11.78
N ILE A 133 -15.54 -11.05 11.21
CA ILE A 133 -16.38 -9.97 11.74
C ILE A 133 -17.84 -10.39 11.59
N VAL A 134 -18.59 -10.42 12.68
CA VAL A 134 -20.02 -10.75 12.66
C VAL A 134 -20.91 -9.53 12.85
N LYS A 135 -20.35 -8.46 13.41
CA LYS A 135 -21.09 -7.22 13.66
C LYS A 135 -20.17 -6.01 13.71
N ILE A 136 -20.64 -4.91 13.14
CA ILE A 136 -20.05 -3.58 13.30
C ILE A 136 -21.13 -2.66 13.86
N ILE A 137 -20.77 -1.84 14.83
CA ILE A 137 -21.61 -0.75 15.34
C ILE A 137 -20.91 0.55 14.97
N GLU A 138 -21.59 1.35 14.16
CA GLU A 138 -21.19 2.72 13.86
C GLU A 138 -21.93 3.66 14.82
N SER A 139 -21.25 4.68 15.31
CA SER A 139 -21.86 5.73 16.12
C SER A 139 -21.19 7.08 15.92
N TRP A 140 -21.99 8.14 15.90
CA TRP A 140 -21.55 9.53 15.71
C TRP A 140 -22.30 10.45 16.68
N GLU A 141 -21.75 11.64 16.92
CA GLU A 141 -22.46 12.67 17.67
C GLU A 141 -23.60 13.23 16.79
N ASP A 142 -24.82 13.20 17.31
CA ASP A 142 -26.01 13.68 16.60
C ASP A 142 -27.00 14.26 17.61
N GLU A 143 -27.23 15.57 17.55
CA GLU A 143 -28.11 16.28 18.49
C GLU A 143 -29.57 15.82 18.42
N ASP A 144 -30.01 15.28 17.28
CA ASP A 144 -31.38 14.83 17.06
C ASP A 144 -31.59 13.36 17.47
N ALA A 145 -30.51 12.59 17.67
CA ALA A 145 -30.56 11.18 18.07
C ALA A 145 -30.85 10.95 19.56
N LEU A 146 -31.27 9.73 19.91
CA LEU A 146 -31.59 9.36 21.28
C LEU A 146 -30.33 9.37 22.18
N ASN A 147 -30.25 10.37 23.06
CA ASN A 147 -29.11 10.70 23.94
C ASN A 147 -27.95 11.44 23.26
N GLY A 148 -28.16 12.04 22.08
CA GLY A 148 -27.15 12.82 21.40
C GLY A 148 -26.15 11.98 20.58
N ILE A 149 -26.45 10.70 20.34
CA ILE A 149 -25.56 9.76 19.66
C ILE A 149 -26.39 8.95 18.66
N GLY A 150 -26.13 9.15 17.38
CA GLY A 150 -26.67 8.34 16.29
C GLY A 150 -25.97 6.99 16.21
N LYS A 151 -26.65 5.96 15.70
CA LYS A 151 -26.12 4.59 15.67
C LYS A 151 -26.67 3.73 14.55
N ASN A 152 -25.77 3.20 13.73
CA ASN A 152 -26.06 2.13 12.78
C ASN A 152 -25.48 0.79 13.23
N ILE A 153 -26.18 -0.31 12.91
CA ILE A 153 -25.73 -1.66 13.25
C ILE A 153 -25.71 -2.52 11.99
N TYR A 154 -24.53 -3.05 11.66
CA TYR A 154 -24.28 -3.95 10.54
C TYR A 154 -24.05 -5.37 11.06
N GLU A 155 -24.86 -6.34 10.65
CA GLU A 155 -24.76 -7.73 11.09
C GLU A 155 -24.50 -8.66 9.88
N PHE A 156 -23.36 -9.35 9.91
CA PHE A 156 -22.87 -10.18 8.81
C PHE A 156 -23.12 -11.66 9.08
N SER A 157 -23.58 -12.39 8.06
CA SER A 157 -23.60 -13.85 8.05
C SER A 157 -22.77 -14.40 6.90
N TYR A 158 -22.32 -15.65 7.01
CA TYR A 158 -21.38 -16.26 6.08
C TYR A 158 -21.86 -17.59 5.54
N ASP A 159 -21.48 -17.92 4.30
CA ASP A 159 -21.69 -19.22 3.71
C ASP A 159 -20.66 -20.27 4.18
N ASP A 160 -20.78 -21.50 3.68
CA ASP A 160 -19.90 -22.62 4.01
C ASP A 160 -18.45 -22.44 3.53
N LYS A 161 -18.21 -21.49 2.61
CA LYS A 161 -16.89 -21.10 2.10
C LYS A 161 -16.33 -19.86 2.79
N GLY A 162 -17.06 -19.29 3.76
CA GLY A 162 -16.65 -18.12 4.50
C GLY A 162 -16.83 -16.78 3.77
N ARG A 163 -17.66 -16.74 2.73
CA ARG A 163 -18.05 -15.50 2.02
C ARG A 163 -19.30 -14.90 2.67
N ILE A 164 -19.51 -13.60 2.57
CA ILE A 164 -20.71 -12.94 3.10
C ILE A 164 -21.95 -13.55 2.43
N ALA A 165 -22.89 -14.07 3.19
CA ALA A 165 -24.16 -14.62 2.70
C ALA A 165 -25.32 -13.63 2.89
N SER A 166 -25.26 -12.82 3.94
CA SER A 166 -26.21 -11.71 4.15
C SER A 166 -25.61 -10.61 5.00
N LEU A 167 -26.12 -9.41 4.81
CA LEU A 167 -25.90 -8.24 5.64
C LEU A 167 -27.28 -7.76 6.11
N LYS A 168 -27.44 -7.56 7.41
CA LYS A 168 -28.62 -6.90 7.97
C LYS A 168 -28.17 -5.57 8.55
N VAL A 169 -28.85 -4.49 8.19
CA VAL A 169 -28.55 -3.15 8.66
C VAL A 169 -29.73 -2.63 9.48
N THR A 170 -29.44 -2.07 10.65
CA THR A 170 -30.42 -1.36 11.47
C THR A 170 -29.92 0.06 11.62
N GLU A 171 -30.60 0.99 10.98
CA GLU A 171 -30.26 2.42 10.99
C GLU A 171 -30.84 3.12 12.21
N ASP A 172 -30.21 4.22 12.62
CA ASP A 172 -30.76 5.02 13.71
C ASP A 172 -32.12 5.60 13.33
N GLY A 173 -33.07 5.59 14.28
CA GLY A 173 -34.42 6.10 14.04
C GLY A 173 -35.35 5.18 13.24
N GLU A 174 -34.84 4.16 12.56
CA GLU A 174 -35.64 3.23 11.75
C GLU A 174 -36.21 2.06 12.56
N GLU A 175 -37.50 1.75 12.37
CA GLU A 175 -38.18 0.67 13.11
C GLU A 175 -37.87 -0.72 12.53
N GLU A 176 -37.69 -0.82 11.22
CA GLU A 176 -37.53 -2.09 10.49
C GLU A 176 -36.17 -2.13 9.78
N PRO A 177 -35.33 -3.14 10.05
CA PRO A 177 -34.04 -3.28 9.40
C PRO A 177 -34.19 -3.73 7.94
N TRP A 178 -33.34 -3.23 7.06
CA TRP A 178 -33.18 -3.78 5.72
C TRP A 178 -32.10 -4.87 5.69
N ARG A 179 -32.14 -5.69 4.63
CA ARG A 179 -31.24 -6.84 4.48
C ARG A 179 -30.81 -7.05 3.04
N SER A 180 -29.53 -7.29 2.85
CA SER A 180 -28.96 -7.76 1.58
C SER A 180 -28.68 -9.26 1.59
N ILE A 181 -29.04 -9.93 0.50
CA ILE A 181 -28.77 -11.35 0.25
C ILE A 181 -27.77 -11.48 -0.90
N TYR A 182 -26.71 -12.26 -0.68
CA TYR A 182 -25.59 -12.37 -1.60
C TYR A 182 -25.60 -13.73 -2.30
N THR A 183 -25.64 -13.70 -3.63
CA THR A 183 -25.62 -14.89 -4.47
C THR A 183 -24.38 -14.90 -5.35
N TYR A 184 -23.51 -15.89 -5.13
CA TYR A 184 -22.29 -16.07 -5.91
C TYR A 184 -22.45 -17.15 -6.97
N SER A 185 -22.05 -16.82 -8.20
CA SER A 185 -21.84 -17.78 -9.28
C SER A 185 -20.37 -17.77 -9.73
N PHE A 186 -20.05 -18.48 -10.81
CA PHE A 186 -18.67 -18.58 -11.29
C PHE A 186 -18.08 -17.23 -11.73
N ASN A 187 -18.90 -16.37 -12.33
CA ASN A 187 -18.49 -15.12 -12.94
C ASN A 187 -19.36 -13.93 -12.49
N GLN A 188 -20.07 -14.07 -11.38
CA GLN A 188 -21.00 -13.05 -10.93
C GLN A 188 -21.18 -13.06 -9.42
N LEU A 189 -21.35 -11.87 -8.86
CA LEU A 189 -21.95 -11.63 -7.55
C LEU A 189 -23.24 -10.83 -7.79
N VAL A 190 -24.34 -11.31 -7.23
CA VAL A 190 -25.63 -10.61 -7.21
C VAL A 190 -26.00 -10.30 -5.76
N ILE A 191 -26.40 -9.07 -5.50
CA ILE A 191 -26.84 -8.58 -4.20
C ILE A 191 -28.30 -8.14 -4.37
N GLU A 192 -29.19 -8.74 -3.58
CA GLU A 192 -30.61 -8.39 -3.55
C GLU A 192 -30.93 -7.76 -2.20
N GLU A 193 -31.36 -6.50 -2.21
CA GLU A 193 -31.81 -5.80 -1.01
C GLU A 193 -33.29 -6.07 -0.75
N ILE A 194 -33.66 -6.17 0.52
CA ILE A 194 -35.02 -6.40 1.00
C ILE A 194 -35.30 -5.44 2.14
N GLY A 195 -36.38 -4.66 2.01
CA GLY A 195 -36.89 -3.76 3.07
C GLY A 195 -36.48 -2.30 2.92
N GLY A 196 -35.41 -2.00 2.18
CA GLY A 196 -35.04 -0.65 1.74
C GLY A 196 -35.68 -0.30 0.39
N ASP A 197 -34.88 0.20 -0.55
CA ASP A 197 -35.27 0.48 -1.94
C ASP A 197 -35.54 -0.78 -2.76
N ASN A 198 -35.18 -1.94 -2.21
CA ASN A 198 -35.30 -3.26 -2.86
C ASN A 198 -34.55 -3.31 -4.19
N GLN A 199 -33.39 -2.65 -4.23
CA GLN A 199 -32.49 -2.63 -5.37
C GLN A 199 -31.84 -3.99 -5.61
N THR A 200 -31.32 -4.17 -6.82
CA THR A 200 -30.50 -5.32 -7.18
C THR A 200 -29.20 -4.84 -7.79
N GLU A 201 -28.10 -5.32 -7.24
CA GLU A 201 -26.75 -5.03 -7.72
C GLU A 201 -26.12 -6.28 -8.31
N THR A 202 -25.39 -6.10 -9.40
CA THR A 202 -24.79 -7.19 -10.15
C THR A 202 -23.37 -6.83 -10.55
N TYR A 203 -22.41 -7.58 -10.02
CA TYR A 203 -21.01 -7.51 -10.41
C TYR A 203 -20.67 -8.67 -11.35
N THR A 204 -20.12 -8.36 -12.52
CA THR A 204 -19.50 -9.36 -13.40
C THR A 204 -18.04 -9.54 -12.99
N LEU A 205 -17.60 -10.79 -12.85
CA LEU A 205 -16.28 -11.14 -12.33
C LEU A 205 -15.45 -11.91 -13.37
N GLU A 206 -14.18 -11.53 -13.50
CA GLU A 206 -13.16 -12.28 -14.21
C GLU A 206 -11.97 -12.56 -13.27
N ASN A 207 -11.63 -13.83 -13.08
CA ASN A 207 -10.55 -14.25 -12.18
C ASN A 207 -10.69 -13.67 -10.74
N GLY A 208 -11.92 -13.56 -10.25
CA GLY A 208 -12.22 -13.01 -8.92
C GLY A 208 -12.22 -11.49 -8.83
N LYS A 209 -11.97 -10.78 -9.93
CA LYS A 209 -11.97 -9.30 -10.01
C LYS A 209 -13.24 -8.81 -10.71
N ALA A 210 -13.85 -7.75 -10.21
CA ALA A 210 -14.98 -7.12 -10.87
C ALA A 210 -14.55 -6.46 -12.20
N THR A 211 -15.25 -6.72 -13.29
CA THR A 211 -15.02 -6.05 -14.59
C THR A 211 -16.12 -5.09 -14.96
N HIS A 212 -17.33 -5.34 -14.46
CA HIS A 212 -18.51 -4.53 -14.71
C HIS A 212 -19.46 -4.60 -13.51
N TYR A 213 -20.21 -3.53 -13.28
CA TYR A 213 -21.24 -3.41 -12.25
C TYR A 213 -22.50 -2.79 -12.84
N LYS A 214 -23.66 -3.27 -12.37
CA LYS A 214 -24.96 -2.68 -12.65
C LYS A 214 -25.85 -2.73 -11.43
N LYS A 215 -26.47 -1.61 -11.06
CA LYS A 215 -27.52 -1.51 -10.05
C LYS A 215 -28.83 -1.10 -10.68
N THR A 216 -29.92 -1.73 -10.27
CA THR A 216 -31.26 -1.47 -10.81
C THR A 216 -32.31 -1.45 -9.71
N TYR A 217 -33.31 -0.60 -9.89
CA TYR A 217 -34.44 -0.46 -8.97
C TYR A 217 -35.71 -1.16 -9.50
N PRO A 218 -36.64 -1.53 -8.63
CA PRO A 218 -37.93 -2.08 -9.04
C PRO A 218 -38.79 -1.02 -9.77
N ALA A 219 -39.62 -1.47 -10.71
CA ALA A 219 -40.55 -0.60 -11.42
C ALA A 219 -41.48 0.16 -10.45
N PRO A 220 -41.80 1.44 -10.69
CA PRO A 220 -41.61 2.18 -11.95
C PRO A 220 -40.28 2.95 -12.07
N LEU A 221 -39.37 2.84 -11.10
CA LEU A 221 -38.07 3.50 -11.18
C LEU A 221 -37.29 2.94 -12.37
N SER A 222 -36.81 3.84 -13.23
CA SER A 222 -36.00 3.49 -14.40
C SER A 222 -34.52 3.81 -14.21
N GLU A 223 -34.16 4.27 -13.02
CA GLU A 223 -32.79 4.64 -12.66
C GLU A 223 -31.91 3.39 -12.58
N PHE A 224 -30.63 3.58 -12.91
CA PHE A 224 -29.61 2.56 -12.78
C PHE A 224 -28.25 3.21 -12.60
N ASP A 225 -27.37 2.48 -11.93
CA ASP A 225 -25.94 2.79 -11.93
C ASP A 225 -25.25 1.72 -12.77
N GLU A 226 -24.24 2.11 -13.55
CA GLU A 226 -23.52 1.17 -14.40
C GLU A 226 -22.07 1.61 -14.57
N PHE A 227 -21.14 0.76 -14.16
CA PHE A 227 -19.70 1.06 -14.10
C PHE A 227 -18.85 -0.05 -14.68
N ASP A 228 -17.75 0.33 -15.34
CA ASP A 228 -16.68 -0.56 -15.78
C ASP A 228 -15.42 -0.35 -14.93
N PHE A 229 -14.69 -1.44 -14.69
CA PHE A 229 -13.49 -1.44 -13.84
C PHE A 229 -12.23 -1.75 -14.65
N LYS A 230 -11.13 -1.09 -14.31
CA LYS A 230 -9.79 -1.35 -14.88
C LYS A 230 -8.76 -1.54 -13.79
N TYR A 231 -7.70 -2.26 -14.16
CA TYR A 231 -6.65 -2.69 -13.26
C TYR A 231 -5.28 -2.34 -13.80
N GLU A 232 -4.36 -2.01 -12.91
CA GLU A 232 -2.91 -1.97 -13.17
C GLU A 232 -2.26 -3.13 -12.41
N GLY A 233 -1.92 -4.18 -13.15
CA GLY A 233 -1.53 -5.46 -12.55
C GLY A 233 -2.68 -6.08 -11.77
N ASP A 234 -2.49 -6.22 -10.45
CA ASP A 234 -3.49 -6.80 -9.54
C ASP A 234 -4.31 -5.79 -8.76
N TYR A 235 -4.03 -4.49 -8.88
CA TYR A 235 -4.74 -3.44 -8.17
C TYR A 235 -5.77 -2.76 -9.06
N LEU A 236 -6.94 -2.46 -8.50
CA LEU A 236 -7.93 -1.58 -9.13
C LEU A 236 -7.26 -0.22 -9.43
N SER A 237 -7.40 0.27 -10.65
CA SER A 237 -6.82 1.54 -11.09
C SER A 237 -7.86 2.56 -11.53
N GLN A 238 -9.02 2.11 -12.00
CA GLN A 238 -10.10 3.02 -12.41
C GLN A 238 -11.48 2.36 -12.29
N MET A 239 -12.46 3.14 -11.87
CA MET A 239 -13.88 2.92 -12.09
C MET A 239 -14.40 4.02 -13.01
N LYS A 240 -15.25 3.68 -13.98
CA LYS A 240 -15.86 4.67 -14.86
C LYS A 240 -17.25 4.23 -15.31
N GLY A 241 -18.21 5.15 -15.30
CA GLY A 241 -19.56 4.83 -15.71
C GLY A 241 -20.54 5.97 -15.44
N VAL A 242 -21.78 5.61 -15.13
CA VAL A 242 -22.87 6.55 -14.86
C VAL A 242 -23.59 6.16 -13.56
N SER A 243 -24.00 7.19 -12.81
CA SER A 243 -24.82 7.13 -11.61
C SER A 243 -26.21 7.68 -11.92
N GLU A 244 -27.24 7.06 -11.37
CA GLU A 244 -28.66 7.44 -11.51
C GLU A 244 -29.10 7.65 -12.97
N SER A 245 -28.43 6.98 -13.91
CA SER A 245 -28.61 7.11 -15.37
C SER A 245 -28.18 8.45 -15.99
N GLU A 246 -27.64 9.38 -15.22
CA GLU A 246 -27.39 10.76 -15.68
C GLU A 246 -25.98 11.25 -15.41
N TYR A 247 -25.39 10.93 -14.25
CA TYR A 247 -24.14 11.53 -13.79
C TYR A 247 -22.92 10.66 -14.14
N PRO A 248 -22.08 11.05 -15.12
CA PRO A 248 -20.87 10.31 -15.44
C PRO A 248 -19.83 10.48 -14.34
N ILE A 249 -19.43 9.36 -13.74
CA ILE A 249 -18.42 9.34 -12.67
C ILE A 249 -17.15 8.68 -13.21
N THR A 250 -16.00 9.26 -12.85
CA THR A 250 -14.71 8.60 -13.02
C THR A 250 -13.91 8.66 -11.74
N GLU A 251 -13.50 7.49 -11.27
CA GLU A 251 -12.63 7.35 -10.12
C GLU A 251 -11.31 6.70 -10.51
N ASN A 252 -10.22 7.18 -9.94
CA ASN A 252 -8.89 6.67 -10.20
C ASN A 252 -8.19 6.33 -8.90
N PHE A 253 -7.50 5.20 -8.89
CA PHE A 253 -6.83 4.65 -7.72
C PHE A 253 -5.35 4.46 -8.05
N VAL A 254 -4.47 4.94 -7.17
CA VAL A 254 -3.02 4.83 -7.36
C VAL A 254 -2.43 4.04 -6.21
N PHE A 255 -1.83 2.90 -6.53
CA PHE A 255 -1.13 2.07 -5.56
C PHE A 255 0.39 2.21 -5.70
N THR A 256 1.10 2.20 -4.57
CA THR A 256 2.57 2.17 -4.53
C THR A 256 3.02 1.34 -3.34
N GLY A 257 3.87 0.33 -3.57
CA GLY A 257 4.35 -0.55 -2.49
C GLY A 257 3.24 -1.23 -1.71
N GLY A 258 2.18 -1.68 -2.39
CA GLY A 258 1.02 -2.33 -1.79
C GLY A 258 0.09 -1.41 -0.99
N LYS A 259 0.27 -0.09 -1.04
CA LYS A 259 -0.56 0.91 -0.35
C LYS A 259 -1.35 1.75 -1.35
N LEU A 260 -2.63 2.00 -1.10
CA LEU A 260 -3.42 2.96 -1.89
C LEU A 260 -2.96 4.38 -1.53
N ILE A 261 -2.14 5.03 -2.34
CA ILE A 261 -1.59 6.35 -2.00
C ILE A 261 -2.49 7.50 -2.40
N GLN A 262 -3.37 7.29 -3.39
CA GLN A 262 -4.30 8.31 -3.85
C GLN A 262 -5.56 7.68 -4.43
N HIS A 263 -6.69 8.31 -4.13
CA HIS A 263 -7.98 8.09 -4.77
C HIS A 263 -8.47 9.45 -5.27
N LYS A 264 -8.90 9.50 -6.53
CA LYS A 264 -9.41 10.72 -7.14
C LYS A 264 -10.77 10.44 -7.74
N TRP A 265 -11.76 11.19 -7.30
CA TRP A 265 -13.12 11.19 -7.79
C TRP A 265 -13.38 12.47 -8.61
N ILE A 266 -14.14 12.31 -9.70
CA ILE A 266 -14.49 13.37 -10.64
C ILE A 266 -15.91 13.08 -11.14
N ASP A 267 -16.82 14.04 -10.99
CA ASP A 267 -18.10 14.10 -11.71
C ASP A 267 -18.04 15.14 -12.85
N ASP A 268 -19.11 15.27 -13.65
CA ASP A 268 -19.16 16.21 -14.78
C ASP A 268 -19.50 17.66 -14.41
N GLU A 269 -19.90 17.93 -13.17
CA GLU A 269 -20.31 19.24 -12.68
C GLU A 269 -19.14 20.00 -12.01
N LEU A 270 -17.90 19.77 -12.46
CA LEU A 270 -16.66 20.36 -11.91
C LEU A 270 -16.30 19.91 -10.49
N ASN A 271 -17.18 19.18 -9.79
CA ASN A 271 -16.85 18.64 -8.48
C ASN A 271 -15.79 17.56 -8.64
N ASN A 272 -14.78 17.67 -7.81
CA ASN A 272 -13.74 16.67 -7.75
C ASN A 272 -13.18 16.62 -6.35
N ALA A 273 -12.84 15.41 -5.93
CA ALA A 273 -12.17 15.16 -4.67
C ALA A 273 -10.92 14.34 -4.95
N THR A 274 -9.85 14.69 -4.26
CA THR A 274 -8.60 13.92 -4.23
C THR A 274 -8.30 13.60 -2.79
N LEU A 275 -8.29 12.31 -2.48
CA LEU A 275 -7.92 11.74 -1.19
C LEU A 275 -6.46 11.29 -1.31
N ASN A 276 -5.57 11.91 -0.53
CA ASN A 276 -4.17 11.51 -0.44
C ASN A 276 -3.93 10.79 0.89
N PHE A 277 -3.52 9.53 0.81
CA PHE A 277 -3.41 8.66 1.96
C PHE A 277 -1.99 8.66 2.54
N THR A 278 -1.92 8.65 3.86
CA THR A 278 -0.68 8.39 4.60
C THR A 278 -0.92 7.23 5.56
N TYR A 279 0.12 6.46 5.82
CA TYR A 279 -0.01 5.18 6.50
C TYR A 279 0.76 5.14 7.81
N GLY A 280 0.18 4.45 8.79
CA GLY A 280 0.86 3.99 9.99
C GLY A 280 1.37 2.57 9.79
N GLN A 281 1.20 1.74 10.82
CA GLN A 281 1.58 0.32 10.81
C GLN A 281 0.37 -0.62 10.95
N GLN A 282 -0.86 -0.09 10.93
CA GLN A 282 -2.06 -0.91 11.08
C GLN A 282 -2.31 -1.72 9.82
N LEU A 283 -2.21 -3.05 9.92
CA LEU A 283 -2.48 -3.95 8.80
C LEU A 283 -3.97 -3.99 8.46
N ASN A 284 -4.26 -4.16 7.17
CA ASN A 284 -5.58 -4.45 6.63
C ASN A 284 -5.79 -5.96 6.49
N ASN A 285 -5.73 -6.66 7.62
CA ASN A 285 -5.64 -8.13 7.69
C ASN A 285 -6.90 -8.80 8.25
N LEU A 286 -8.04 -8.11 8.23
CA LEU A 286 -9.32 -8.68 8.64
C LEU A 286 -9.99 -9.41 7.48
N ASN A 287 -10.95 -10.28 7.79
CA ASN A 287 -11.67 -11.05 6.77
C ASN A 287 -12.47 -10.15 5.80
N LEU A 288 -12.83 -8.94 6.25
CA LEU A 288 -13.43 -7.88 5.44
C LEU A 288 -12.38 -6.80 5.15
N ASP A 289 -12.39 -6.25 3.94
CA ASP A 289 -11.59 -5.05 3.64
C ASP A 289 -12.34 -3.82 4.13
N LEU A 290 -11.87 -3.23 5.22
CA LEU A 290 -12.56 -2.13 5.87
C LEU A 290 -12.43 -0.79 5.13
N PHE A 291 -11.63 -0.70 4.05
CA PHE A 291 -11.56 0.52 3.23
C PHE A 291 -12.93 0.99 2.74
N GLY A 292 -13.80 0.05 2.35
CA GLY A 292 -15.16 0.39 1.89
C GLY A 292 -15.96 1.12 2.97
N ILE A 293 -15.96 0.57 4.19
CA ILE A 293 -16.76 1.09 5.30
C ILE A 293 -16.20 2.41 5.86
N MET A 294 -14.86 2.56 5.93
CA MET A 294 -14.25 3.67 6.69
C MET A 294 -13.96 4.94 5.88
N VAL A 295 -13.81 4.83 4.56
CA VAL A 295 -13.20 5.91 3.75
C VAL A 295 -14.18 6.45 2.71
N LEU A 296 -15.23 5.70 2.40
CA LEU A 296 -15.98 5.84 1.15
C LEU A 296 -17.50 6.00 1.37
N SER A 297 -17.93 6.17 2.64
CA SER A 297 -19.33 6.31 3.07
C SER A 297 -20.04 7.53 2.48
N ASP A 298 -19.31 8.59 2.15
CA ASP A 298 -19.88 9.84 1.65
C ASP A 298 -19.81 9.94 0.12
N GLY A 299 -20.60 9.09 -0.54
CA GLY A 299 -20.98 9.30 -1.94
C GLY A 299 -20.22 8.47 -2.99
N VAL A 300 -19.68 7.30 -2.62
CA VAL A 300 -18.88 6.50 -3.57
C VAL A 300 -19.41 5.07 -3.70
N TYR A 301 -19.89 4.72 -4.90
CA TYR A 301 -20.47 3.41 -5.30
C TYR A 301 -19.52 2.19 -5.24
N ILE A 302 -18.44 2.27 -4.46
CA ILE A 302 -17.35 1.28 -4.47
C ILE A 302 -17.21 0.51 -3.17
N GLU A 303 -17.95 0.86 -2.11
CA GLU A 303 -17.80 0.26 -0.77
C GLU A 303 -17.88 -1.27 -0.82
N ASP A 304 -18.91 -1.78 -1.49
CA ASP A 304 -19.18 -3.20 -1.63
C ASP A 304 -18.08 -3.94 -2.41
N LEU A 305 -17.39 -3.28 -3.35
CA LEU A 305 -16.27 -3.89 -4.06
C LEU A 305 -15.14 -4.29 -3.09
N PHE A 306 -14.80 -3.38 -2.17
CA PHE A 306 -13.77 -3.63 -1.16
C PHE A 306 -14.25 -4.68 -0.17
N LEU A 307 -15.46 -4.49 0.38
CA LEU A 307 -16.06 -5.40 1.35
C LEU A 307 -16.05 -6.86 0.89
N HIS A 308 -16.31 -7.10 -0.40
CA HIS A 308 -16.35 -8.42 -1.01
C HIS A 308 -15.00 -8.93 -1.53
N GLY A 309 -13.95 -8.11 -1.46
CA GLY A 309 -12.61 -8.47 -1.94
C GLY A 309 -12.55 -8.72 -3.45
N ILE A 310 -13.40 -8.02 -4.22
CA ILE A 310 -13.48 -8.16 -5.70
C ILE A 310 -12.75 -7.03 -6.44
N THR A 311 -12.03 -6.16 -5.72
CA THR A 311 -11.13 -5.12 -6.25
C THR A 311 -9.74 -5.64 -6.67
N GLY A 312 -9.51 -6.96 -6.61
CA GLY A 312 -8.18 -7.54 -6.76
C GLY A 312 -7.39 -7.47 -5.45
N LYS A 313 -6.15 -6.99 -5.49
CA LYS A 313 -5.35 -6.81 -4.27
C LYS A 313 -5.82 -5.57 -3.51
N ARG A 314 -6.00 -5.72 -2.20
CA ARG A 314 -6.28 -4.63 -1.26
C ARG A 314 -5.03 -3.87 -0.86
N SER A 315 -5.21 -2.67 -0.31
CA SER A 315 -4.13 -1.97 0.39
C SER A 315 -3.68 -2.80 1.59
N MET A 316 -2.37 -2.98 1.75
CA MET A 316 -1.76 -3.79 2.82
C MET A 316 -2.01 -3.22 4.22
N TYR A 317 -2.09 -1.90 4.31
CA TYR A 317 -2.28 -1.15 5.54
C TYR A 317 -3.56 -0.35 5.46
N LEU A 318 -4.15 -0.09 6.62
CA LEU A 318 -5.20 0.91 6.80
C LEU A 318 -4.57 2.30 7.00
N PRO A 319 -5.23 3.38 6.51
CA PRO A 319 -4.66 4.71 6.53
C PRO A 319 -4.53 5.26 7.94
N LYS A 320 -3.53 6.11 8.19
CA LYS A 320 -3.44 6.87 9.44
C LYS A 320 -4.10 8.23 9.29
N THR A 321 -3.87 8.90 8.17
CA THR A 321 -4.54 10.16 7.84
C THR A 321 -4.80 10.21 6.34
N ILE A 322 -5.87 10.90 5.97
CA ILE A 322 -6.21 11.27 4.61
C ILE A 322 -6.18 12.79 4.53
N THR A 323 -5.57 13.33 3.49
CA THR A 323 -5.78 14.72 3.11
C THR A 323 -6.79 14.75 1.98
N VAL A 324 -8.00 15.23 2.28
CA VAL A 324 -9.06 15.46 1.31
C VAL A 324 -8.85 16.85 0.72
N SER A 325 -8.95 16.97 -0.60
CA SER A 325 -8.89 18.27 -1.27
C SER A 325 -9.68 18.20 -2.56
N GLY A 326 -10.38 19.29 -2.89
CA GLY A 326 -11.26 19.29 -4.04
C GLY A 326 -11.73 20.66 -4.43
N ILE A 327 -12.62 20.67 -5.40
CA ILE A 327 -13.41 21.84 -5.77
C ILE A 327 -14.87 21.40 -5.65
N ASP A 328 -15.65 22.22 -4.98
CA ASP A 328 -17.10 22.16 -4.93
C ASP A 328 -17.66 23.39 -5.66
N ASP A 329 -18.69 23.20 -6.45
CA ASP A 329 -19.27 24.28 -7.27
C ASP A 329 -19.89 25.42 -6.43
N ASP A 330 -20.34 25.13 -5.22
CA ASP A 330 -20.93 26.09 -4.28
C ASP A 330 -19.89 26.67 -3.30
N GLU A 331 -18.94 25.86 -2.82
CA GLU A 331 -17.98 26.25 -1.78
C GLU A 331 -16.58 26.64 -2.32
N GLY A 332 -16.28 26.28 -3.57
CA GLY A 332 -14.97 26.50 -4.20
C GLY A 332 -13.93 25.48 -3.76
N GLU A 333 -12.66 25.91 -3.66
CA GLU A 333 -11.56 25.01 -3.26
C GLU A 333 -11.63 24.69 -1.76
N TYR A 334 -11.64 23.40 -1.42
CA TYR A 334 -11.58 22.92 -0.04
C TYR A 334 -10.40 21.99 0.19
N LYS A 335 -9.94 21.93 1.45
CA LYS A 335 -8.90 21.01 1.89
C LYS A 335 -8.94 20.81 3.39
N TYR A 336 -9.09 19.57 3.82
CA TYR A 336 -9.13 19.21 5.24
C TYR A 336 -8.52 17.82 5.49
N PRO A 337 -8.00 17.58 6.71
CA PRO A 337 -7.51 16.27 7.09
C PRO A 337 -8.62 15.41 7.70
N VAL A 338 -8.55 14.10 7.45
CA VAL A 338 -9.27 13.07 8.19
C VAL A 338 -8.24 12.19 8.88
N SER A 339 -8.46 11.84 10.15
CA SER A 339 -7.52 11.03 10.93
C SER A 339 -8.17 9.76 11.46
N PHE A 340 -7.37 8.70 11.54
CA PHE A 340 -7.82 7.36 11.93
C PHE A 340 -7.02 6.87 13.12
N GLU A 341 -7.73 6.42 14.15
CA GLU A 341 -7.16 5.69 15.29
C GLU A 341 -7.74 4.27 15.35
N TYR A 342 -6.89 3.31 15.69
CA TYR A 342 -7.23 1.89 15.74
C TYR A 342 -6.94 1.33 17.12
N GLU A 343 -7.96 0.80 17.78
CA GLU A 343 -7.78 0.00 18.99
C GLU A 343 -7.66 -1.48 18.61
N VAL A 344 -6.60 -2.13 19.08
CA VAL A 344 -6.28 -3.51 18.74
C VAL A 344 -6.18 -4.37 20.00
N LYS A 345 -6.81 -5.54 19.96
CA LYS A 345 -6.72 -6.57 20.97
C LYS A 345 -6.48 -7.93 20.33
N ASP A 346 -5.47 -8.65 20.81
CA ASP A 346 -5.12 -9.99 20.29
C ASP A 346 -4.92 -10.02 18.75
N ASN A 347 -4.35 -8.93 18.20
CA ASN A 347 -4.17 -8.65 16.76
C ASN A 347 -5.44 -8.32 15.96
N TYR A 348 -6.60 -8.28 16.59
CA TYR A 348 -7.86 -7.87 15.95
C TYR A 348 -8.20 -6.43 16.28
N ILE A 349 -8.64 -5.67 15.28
CA ILE A 349 -9.14 -4.31 15.48
C ILE A 349 -10.50 -4.42 16.19
N THR A 350 -10.63 -3.82 17.37
CA THR A 350 -11.88 -3.83 18.14
C THR A 350 -12.63 -2.52 18.01
N LYS A 351 -11.92 -1.42 17.71
CA LYS A 351 -12.51 -0.10 17.53
C LYS A 351 -11.72 0.70 16.49
N ILE A 352 -12.44 1.48 15.70
CA ILE A 352 -11.89 2.49 14.79
C ILE A 352 -12.51 3.82 15.15
N ILE A 353 -11.70 4.86 15.24
CA ILE A 353 -12.15 6.23 15.48
C ILE A 353 -11.71 7.06 14.29
N ILE A 354 -12.67 7.70 13.64
CA ILE A 354 -12.45 8.60 12.52
C ILE A 354 -12.78 10.01 13.00
N GLU A 355 -11.84 10.94 12.82
CA GLU A 355 -12.04 12.36 13.16
C GLU A 355 -11.90 13.21 11.90
N GLU A 356 -12.94 13.97 11.60
CA GLU A 356 -13.08 14.86 10.45
C GLU A 356 -13.67 16.19 10.92
N ASP A 357 -12.98 17.30 10.66
CA ASP A 357 -13.35 18.67 11.09
C ASP A 357 -13.84 18.84 12.55
N GLY A 358 -13.34 17.98 13.45
CA GLY A 358 -13.70 17.99 14.88
C GLY A 358 -14.92 17.13 15.24
N GLU A 359 -15.60 16.57 14.24
CA GLU A 359 -16.60 15.52 14.40
C GLU A 359 -15.94 14.16 14.48
N LYS A 360 -16.60 13.23 15.18
CA LYS A 360 -16.07 11.89 15.44
C LYS A 360 -17.10 10.83 15.09
N CYS A 361 -16.67 9.88 14.27
CA CYS A 361 -17.39 8.63 14.03
C CYS A 361 -16.59 7.46 14.59
N GLU A 362 -17.26 6.56 15.30
CA GLU A 362 -16.67 5.40 15.94
C GLU A 362 -17.27 4.10 15.39
N TYR A 363 -16.41 3.13 15.08
CA TYR A 363 -16.80 1.80 14.64
C TYR A 363 -16.34 0.74 15.64
N GLU A 364 -17.25 0.12 16.36
CA GLU A 364 -16.96 -1.03 17.22
C GLU A 364 -17.12 -2.34 16.45
N ILE A 365 -16.11 -3.22 16.53
CA ILE A 365 -16.03 -4.42 15.70
C ILE A 365 -16.10 -5.68 16.58
N TYR A 366 -17.03 -6.56 16.22
CA TYR A 366 -17.31 -7.80 16.93
C TYR A 366 -17.05 -9.00 16.01
N TYR A 367 -16.44 -10.03 16.57
CA TYR A 367 -16.00 -11.22 15.85
C TYR A 367 -16.78 -12.46 16.29
N GLU A 368 -16.74 -13.50 15.46
CA GLU A 368 -17.17 -14.83 15.87
C GLU A 368 -16.34 -15.34 17.08
N ASP A 369 -17.00 -16.11 17.95
CA ASP A 369 -16.43 -16.64 19.19
C ASP A 369 -15.20 -17.54 18.96
#